data_AF-A0A2J8RRN3-F1
#
_entry.id   AF-A0A2J8RRN3-F1
#
_cell.length_a   1.000
_cell.length_b   1.000
_cell.length_c   1.000
_cell.angle_alpha   90.00
_cell.angle_beta   90.00
_cell.angle_gamma   90.00
#
_symmetry.space_group_name_H-M   'P 1'
#
loop_
_entity.id
_entity.type
_entity.pdbx_description
1 polymer ?
#
loop_
_entity_poly.entity_id
_entity_poly.type
_entity_poly.pdbx_seq_one_letter_code
_entity_poly.pdbx_strand_id
1 'polypeptide(L)'
;MELAHEARELGCWAVEEMGVPVAARAPESTLRRLCLGQGADIWAYILQHVHSQRTVKKIRGNLLWYGHQDSPQVRRKLELEAAVTRLRAEIQELDQSLELMERDTEAQDMAMEQALQHTQDTQRRALLLRAQAGAMRRQQHRLRDPMQRLQNQLRHLQDMERKAKVDVTFGSLTSAALGLEPVVLRDVRTACTLRAQFLQNLLLPQAKRGSLPTPHDDHFGTSYQQWLSSVETLLTNHPPGHVLAALEHLAAEREAEIRSLCSGDGLGDTEISRRAGGLWVCWSPSGAPS
;
A
#
# COMPACT_ATOMS: atom_id res chain seq x y z
N MET A 1 32.74 111.92 -30.86
CA MET A 1 33.31 112.85 -29.87
C MET A 1 33.60 112.14 -28.53
N GLU A 2 33.09 110.91 -28.34
CA GLU A 2 33.15 110.14 -27.09
C GLU A 2 34.51 109.47 -26.80
N LEU A 3 35.21 108.94 -27.83
CA LEU A 3 36.50 108.22 -27.64
C LEU A 3 37.62 109.06 -27.00
N ALA A 4 37.63 110.37 -27.24
CA ALA A 4 38.63 111.26 -26.63
C ALA A 4 38.32 111.56 -25.16
N HIS A 5 37.04 111.46 -24.77
CA HIS A 5 36.59 111.64 -23.39
C HIS A 5 36.87 110.37 -22.57
N GLU A 6 36.48 109.20 -23.06
CA GLU A 6 36.73 107.90 -22.41
C GLU A 6 38.23 107.63 -22.20
N ALA A 7 39.08 107.98 -23.18
CA ALA A 7 40.52 107.82 -23.03
C ALA A 7 41.14 108.75 -21.97
N ARG A 8 40.54 109.93 -21.76
CA ARG A 8 40.95 110.86 -20.70
C ARG A 8 40.47 110.38 -19.35
N GLU A 9 39.21 109.93 -19.25
CA GLU A 9 38.65 109.34 -18.05
C GLU A 9 39.42 108.09 -17.62
N LEU A 10 39.79 107.21 -18.56
CA LEU A 10 40.66 106.06 -18.30
C LEU A 10 42.04 106.48 -17.78
N GLY A 11 42.58 107.58 -18.30
CA GLY A 11 43.84 108.15 -17.84
C GLY A 11 43.76 108.75 -16.43
N CYS A 12 42.65 109.41 -16.09
CA CYS A 12 42.39 109.93 -14.74
C CYS A 12 42.17 108.79 -13.76
N TRP A 13 41.29 107.84 -14.10
CA TRP A 13 41.02 106.63 -13.32
C TRP A 13 42.30 105.82 -13.02
N ALA A 14 43.20 105.66 -13.99
CA ALA A 14 44.46 104.95 -13.77
C ALA A 14 45.36 105.63 -12.71
N VAL A 15 45.36 106.96 -12.65
CA VAL A 15 46.18 107.72 -11.71
C VAL A 15 45.48 107.86 -10.36
N GLU A 16 44.21 108.27 -10.36
CA GLU A 16 43.45 108.63 -9.17
C GLU A 16 42.91 107.41 -8.43
N GLU A 17 42.33 106.44 -9.14
CA GLU A 17 41.68 105.28 -8.54
C GLU A 17 42.61 104.06 -8.44
N MET A 18 43.52 103.89 -9.42
CA MET A 18 44.46 102.77 -9.46
C MET A 18 45.87 103.11 -8.97
N GLY A 19 46.19 104.39 -8.72
CA GLY A 19 47.47 104.81 -8.15
C GLY A 19 48.68 104.61 -9.07
N VAL A 20 48.49 104.62 -10.40
CA VAL A 20 49.58 104.49 -11.36
C VAL A 20 50.47 105.75 -11.30
N PRO A 21 51.79 105.62 -11.10
CA PRO A 21 52.69 106.77 -11.07
C PRO A 21 52.61 107.58 -12.37
N VAL A 22 52.60 108.92 -12.27
CA VAL A 22 52.49 109.82 -13.43
C VAL A 22 53.60 109.56 -14.47
N ALA A 23 54.79 109.17 -14.02
CA ALA A 23 55.92 108.79 -14.87
C ALA A 23 55.69 107.51 -15.70
N ALA A 24 54.76 106.64 -15.29
CA ALA A 24 54.39 105.40 -15.95
C ALA A 24 53.05 105.50 -16.71
N ARG A 25 52.48 106.70 -16.83
CA ARG A 25 51.20 106.92 -17.52
C ARG A 25 51.36 106.65 -19.02
N ALA A 26 50.51 105.77 -19.54
CA ALA A 26 50.48 105.49 -20.98
C ALA A 26 50.08 106.76 -21.78
N PRO A 27 50.67 106.98 -22.97
CA PRO A 27 50.30 108.11 -23.82
C PRO A 27 48.84 108.00 -24.27
N GLU A 28 48.17 109.15 -24.44
CA GLU A 28 46.73 109.23 -24.76
C GLU A 28 46.35 108.44 -26.03
N SER A 29 47.25 108.36 -27.01
CA SER A 29 47.06 107.55 -28.23
C SER A 29 46.94 106.05 -27.94
N THR A 30 47.65 105.54 -26.93
CA THR A 30 47.55 104.14 -26.49
C THR A 30 46.25 103.90 -25.74
N LEU A 31 45.83 104.82 -24.87
CA LEU A 31 44.55 104.72 -24.15
C LEU A 31 43.36 104.74 -25.11
N ARG A 32 43.39 105.60 -26.14
CA ARG A 32 42.36 105.60 -27.19
C ARG A 32 42.24 104.27 -27.90
N ARG A 33 43.35 103.58 -28.20
CA ARG A 33 43.32 102.25 -28.82
C ARG A 33 42.70 101.18 -27.92
N LEU A 34 42.88 101.30 -26.60
CA LEU A 34 42.31 100.35 -25.65
C LEU A 34 40.78 100.45 -25.61
N CYS A 35 40.22 101.64 -25.82
CA CYS A 35 38.77 101.88 -25.89
C CYS A 35 38.17 101.69 -27.29
N LEU A 36 38.84 100.97 -28.22
CA LEU A 36 38.27 100.68 -29.55
C LEU A 36 37.62 99.29 -29.61
N GLY A 37 36.56 99.18 -30.41
CA GLY A 37 35.87 97.92 -30.67
C GLY A 37 35.27 97.30 -29.40
N GLN A 38 35.47 96.00 -29.20
CA GLN A 38 35.04 95.29 -27.97
C GLN A 38 35.69 95.85 -26.69
N GLY A 39 36.80 96.59 -26.82
CA GLY A 39 37.44 97.26 -25.69
C GLY A 39 36.60 98.39 -25.10
N ALA A 40 35.77 99.07 -25.90
CA ALA A 40 34.97 100.21 -25.45
C ALA A 40 34.01 99.82 -24.31
N ASP A 41 33.19 98.79 -24.52
CA ASP A 41 32.20 98.33 -23.53
C ASP A 41 32.86 97.77 -22.26
N ILE A 42 34.01 97.09 -22.41
CA ILE A 42 34.78 96.55 -21.29
C ILE A 42 35.32 97.69 -20.42
N TRP A 43 35.91 98.72 -21.03
CA TRP A 43 36.43 99.86 -20.29
C TRP A 43 35.33 100.73 -19.70
N ALA A 44 34.21 100.92 -20.39
CA ALA A 44 33.03 101.59 -19.83
C ALA A 44 32.54 100.89 -18.56
N TYR A 45 32.45 99.55 -18.58
CA TYR A 45 32.09 98.78 -17.40
C TYR A 45 33.12 98.91 -16.27
N ILE A 46 34.42 98.83 -16.58
CA ILE A 46 35.50 98.94 -15.58
C ILE A 46 35.47 100.32 -14.93
N LEU A 47 35.36 101.38 -15.72
CA LEU A 47 35.34 102.77 -15.23
C LEU A 47 34.13 103.02 -14.32
N GLN A 48 32.97 102.41 -14.62
CA GLN A 48 31.77 102.57 -13.83
C GLN A 48 31.74 101.73 -12.53
N HIS A 49 32.49 100.63 -12.45
CA HIS A 49 32.34 99.65 -11.35
C HIS A 49 33.60 99.42 -10.52
N VAL A 50 34.78 99.82 -10.99
CA VAL A 50 36.07 99.49 -10.37
C VAL A 50 36.76 100.75 -9.86
N HIS A 51 36.33 101.26 -8.70
CA HIS A 51 36.82 102.53 -8.14
C HIS A 51 38.00 102.39 -7.15
N SER A 52 38.71 101.26 -7.12
CA SER A 52 39.93 101.15 -6.30
C SER A 52 40.69 99.86 -6.59
N GLN A 53 41.99 99.84 -6.26
CA GLN A 53 42.77 98.59 -6.20
C GLN A 53 42.15 97.54 -5.25
N ARG A 54 41.44 97.97 -4.20
CA ARG A 54 40.75 97.04 -3.28
C ARG A 54 39.60 96.32 -3.99
N THR A 55 38.84 97.02 -4.83
CA THR A 55 37.79 96.42 -5.66
C THR A 55 38.38 95.41 -6.65
N VAL A 56 39.51 95.71 -7.28
CA VAL A 56 40.23 94.75 -8.16
C VAL A 56 40.62 93.49 -7.41
N LYS A 57 41.20 93.61 -6.21
CA LYS A 57 41.56 92.46 -5.36
C LYS A 57 40.33 91.62 -5.01
N LYS A 58 39.20 92.26 -4.70
CA LYS A 58 37.92 91.57 -4.42
C LYS A 58 37.40 90.83 -5.64
N ILE A 59 37.36 91.46 -6.81
CA ILE A 59 36.91 90.84 -8.07
C ILE A 59 37.81 89.65 -8.43
N ARG A 60 39.15 89.79 -8.33
CA ARG A 60 40.10 88.70 -8.57
C ARG A 60 39.88 87.54 -7.60
N GLY A 61 39.67 87.82 -6.32
CA GLY A 61 39.34 86.81 -5.31
C GLY A 61 38.03 86.07 -5.64
N ASN A 62 36.99 86.81 -6.03
CA ASN A 62 35.71 86.23 -6.42
C ASN A 62 35.83 85.35 -7.67
N LEU A 63 36.54 85.79 -8.71
CA LEU A 63 36.77 85.01 -9.92
C LEU A 63 37.53 83.70 -9.65
N LEU A 64 38.55 83.75 -8.78
CA LEU A 64 39.25 82.53 -8.34
C LEU A 64 38.34 81.60 -7.53
N TRP A 65 37.44 82.16 -6.71
CA TRP A 65 36.47 81.40 -5.93
C TRP A 65 35.43 80.70 -6.83
N TYR A 66 34.87 81.40 -7.82
CA TYR A 66 33.96 80.79 -8.81
C TYR A 66 34.67 79.73 -9.66
N GLY A 67 35.92 79.99 -10.08
CA GLY A 67 36.72 78.99 -10.79
C GLY A 67 37.01 77.72 -9.97
N HIS A 68 37.04 77.84 -8.64
CA HIS A 68 37.17 76.69 -7.76
C HIS A 68 35.84 75.94 -7.56
N GLN A 69 34.70 76.64 -7.50
CA GLN A 69 33.38 76.02 -7.42
C GLN A 69 32.95 75.32 -8.71
N ASP A 70 33.28 75.89 -9.87
CA ASP A 70 33.00 75.32 -11.20
C ASP A 70 34.16 74.47 -11.75
N SER A 71 35.09 74.07 -10.88
CA SER A 71 36.16 73.17 -11.25
C SER A 71 35.58 71.85 -11.78
N PRO A 72 36.00 71.39 -12.99
CA PRO A 72 35.51 70.13 -13.56
C PRO A 72 35.82 68.93 -12.65
N GLN A 73 36.88 69.02 -11.83
CA GLN A 73 37.23 68.03 -10.83
C GLN A 73 36.19 67.95 -9.70
N VAL A 74 35.63 69.09 -9.25
CA VAL A 74 34.59 69.13 -8.21
C VAL A 74 33.28 68.54 -8.72
N ARG A 75 32.86 68.89 -9.95
CA ARG A 75 31.68 68.26 -10.58
C ARG A 75 31.87 66.76 -10.76
N ARG A 76 33.04 66.33 -11.26
CA ARG A 76 33.36 64.91 -11.42
C ARG A 76 33.33 64.16 -10.10
N LYS A 77 33.80 64.77 -9.01
CA LYS A 77 33.73 64.19 -7.67
C LYS A 77 32.27 63.97 -7.25
N LEU A 78 31.40 64.97 -7.39
CA LEU A 78 29.98 64.85 -7.03
C LEU A 78 29.24 63.77 -7.85
N GLU A 79 29.53 63.68 -9.15
CA GLU A 79 28.98 62.63 -10.01
C GLU A 79 29.38 61.22 -9.53
N LEU A 80 30.66 61.05 -9.18
CA LEU A 80 31.18 59.78 -8.67
C LEU A 80 30.56 59.45 -7.30
N GLU A 81 30.44 60.42 -6.40
CA GLU A 81 29.77 60.22 -5.11
C GLU A 81 28.32 59.79 -5.31
N ALA A 82 27.58 60.42 -6.24
CA ALA A 82 26.21 60.01 -6.58
C ALA A 82 26.15 58.63 -7.24
N ALA A 83 27.14 58.26 -8.06
CA ALA A 83 27.21 56.92 -8.63
C ALA A 83 27.50 55.86 -7.55
N VAL A 84 28.40 56.15 -6.62
CA VAL A 84 28.72 55.27 -5.50
C VAL A 84 27.52 55.08 -4.58
N THR A 85 26.75 56.13 -4.28
CA THR A 85 25.53 55.98 -3.46
C THR A 85 24.46 55.14 -4.15
N ARG A 86 24.26 55.31 -5.47
CA ARG A 86 23.35 54.46 -6.25
C ARG A 86 23.78 53.00 -6.25
N LEU A 87 25.05 52.72 -6.55
CA LEU A 87 25.56 51.34 -6.56
C LEU A 87 25.47 50.69 -5.18
N ARG A 88 25.69 51.44 -4.10
CA ARG A 88 25.50 50.92 -2.74
C ARG A 88 24.05 50.54 -2.46
N ALA A 89 23.08 51.33 -2.93
CA ALA A 89 21.66 51.01 -2.79
C ALA A 89 21.29 49.76 -3.60
N GLU A 90 21.76 49.66 -4.85
CA GLU A 90 21.53 48.50 -5.70
C GLU A 90 22.13 47.21 -5.12
N ILE A 91 23.35 47.27 -4.56
CA ILE A 91 23.95 46.14 -3.83
C ILE A 91 23.07 45.75 -2.63
N GLN A 92 22.60 46.71 -1.84
CA GLN A 92 21.73 46.43 -0.70
C GLN A 92 20.39 45.81 -1.09
N GLU A 93 19.81 46.20 -2.23
CA GLU A 93 18.58 45.60 -2.76
C GLU A 93 18.83 44.16 -3.22
N LEU A 94 19.95 43.91 -3.90
CA LEU A 94 20.34 42.56 -4.32
C LEU A 94 20.60 41.65 -3.11
N ASP A 95 21.31 42.14 -2.09
CA ASP A 95 21.55 41.38 -0.85
C ASP A 95 20.23 41.00 -0.18
N GLN A 96 19.28 41.94 -0.05
CA GLN A 96 17.95 41.65 0.51
C GLN A 96 17.16 40.64 -0.32
N SER A 97 17.21 40.75 -1.65
CA SER A 97 16.56 39.80 -2.56
C SER A 97 17.16 38.41 -2.46
N LEU A 98 18.47 38.33 -2.26
CA LEU A 98 19.20 37.06 -2.13
C LEU A 98 18.84 36.39 -0.80
N GLU A 99 18.83 37.13 0.30
CA GLU A 99 18.41 36.58 1.59
C GLU A 99 16.94 36.13 1.60
N LEU A 100 16.05 36.82 0.87
CA LEU A 100 14.65 36.40 0.75
C LEU A 100 14.55 35.08 -0.02
N MET A 101 15.25 34.99 -1.14
CA MET A 101 15.31 33.78 -1.95
C MET A 101 15.89 32.60 -1.17
N GLU A 102 16.95 32.80 -0.37
CA GLU A 102 17.52 31.77 0.50
C GLU A 102 16.47 31.24 1.50
N ARG A 103 15.78 32.14 2.20
CA ARG A 103 14.71 31.76 3.15
C ARG A 103 13.57 31.02 2.46
N ASP A 104 13.17 31.44 1.27
CA ASP A 104 12.13 30.77 0.49
C ASP A 104 12.59 29.37 0.04
N THR A 105 13.85 29.21 -0.37
CA THR A 105 14.41 27.90 -0.72
C THR A 105 14.49 26.96 0.48
N GLU A 106 14.95 27.46 1.64
CA GLU A 106 14.97 26.67 2.88
C GLU A 106 13.55 26.23 3.28
N ALA A 107 12.56 27.12 3.17
CA ALA A 107 11.18 26.79 3.47
C ALA A 107 10.61 25.73 2.51
N GLN A 108 10.95 25.81 1.21
CA GLN A 108 10.56 24.82 0.21
C GLN A 108 11.22 23.47 0.46
N ASP A 109 12.51 23.44 0.79
CA ASP A 109 13.25 22.21 1.10
C ASP A 109 12.66 21.52 2.33
N MET A 110 12.40 22.27 3.41
CA MET A 110 11.74 21.75 4.61
C MET A 110 10.35 21.19 4.31
N ALA A 111 9.56 21.86 3.46
CA ALA A 111 8.25 21.38 3.04
C ALA A 111 8.34 20.09 2.20
N MET A 112 9.33 20.01 1.31
CA MET A 112 9.59 18.83 0.48
C MET A 112 10.01 17.64 1.34
N GLU A 113 10.89 17.83 2.32
CA GLU A 113 11.30 16.78 3.27
C GLU A 113 10.12 16.24 4.07
N GLN A 114 9.26 17.13 4.57
CA GLN A 114 8.04 16.74 5.28
C GLN A 114 7.08 15.93 4.39
N ALA A 115 6.89 16.36 3.14
CA ALA A 115 6.03 15.65 2.18
C ALA A 115 6.60 14.26 1.85
N LEU A 116 7.92 14.14 1.71
CA LEU A 116 8.60 12.87 1.46
C LEU A 116 8.47 11.93 2.66
N GLN A 117 8.68 12.43 3.88
CA GLN A 117 8.49 11.66 5.11
C GLN A 117 7.04 11.15 5.23
N HIS A 118 6.06 12.01 4.97
CA HIS A 118 4.65 11.62 5.00
C HIS A 118 4.31 10.53 3.96
N THR A 119 4.89 10.65 2.76
CA THR A 119 4.72 9.66 1.69
C THR A 119 5.34 8.32 2.07
N GLN A 120 6.53 8.30 2.67
CA GLN A 120 7.15 7.07 3.14
C GLN A 120 6.35 6.39 4.25
N ASP A 121 5.85 7.18 5.21
CA ASP A 121 5.04 6.66 6.31
C ASP A 121 3.71 6.07 5.82
N THR A 122 3.05 6.74 4.89
CA THR A 122 1.80 6.23 4.28
C THR A 122 2.05 4.96 3.47
N GLN A 123 3.12 4.89 2.69
CA GLN A 123 3.53 3.68 1.98
C GLN A 123 3.80 2.51 2.95
N ARG A 124 4.54 2.75 4.04
CA ARG A 124 4.82 1.74 5.06
C ARG A 124 3.53 1.22 5.69
N ARG A 125 2.60 2.10 6.05
CA ARG A 125 1.28 1.72 6.60
C ARG A 125 0.47 0.90 5.60
N ALA A 126 0.45 1.29 4.33
CA ALA A 126 -0.24 0.57 3.27
C ALA A 126 0.30 -0.86 3.08
N LEU A 127 1.62 -1.03 3.13
CA LEU A 127 2.26 -2.36 3.07
C LEU A 127 1.86 -3.24 4.25
N LEU A 128 1.88 -2.70 5.47
CA LEU A 128 1.45 -3.43 6.67
C LEU A 128 -0.02 -3.86 6.57
N LEU A 129 -0.90 -2.96 6.15
CA LEU A 129 -2.32 -3.27 5.96
C LEU A 129 -2.52 -4.35 4.89
N ARG A 130 -1.78 -4.29 3.78
CA ARG A 130 -1.83 -5.32 2.73
C ARG A 130 -1.35 -6.68 3.25
N ALA A 131 -0.29 -6.70 4.05
CA ALA A 131 0.21 -7.93 4.67
C ALA A 131 -0.81 -8.54 5.64
N GLN A 132 -1.44 -7.73 6.48
CA GLN A 132 -2.51 -8.16 7.40
C GLN A 132 -3.73 -8.68 6.66
N ALA A 133 -4.21 -7.97 5.64
CA ALA A 133 -5.32 -8.42 4.80
C ALA A 133 -4.99 -9.78 4.13
N GLY A 134 -3.75 -9.94 3.65
CA GLY A 134 -3.27 -11.22 3.12
C GLY A 134 -3.26 -12.34 4.16
N ALA A 135 -2.85 -12.07 5.40
CA ALA A 135 -2.87 -13.04 6.49
C ALA A 135 -4.29 -13.49 6.84
N MET A 136 -5.23 -12.55 6.95
CA MET A 136 -6.64 -12.85 7.22
C MET A 136 -7.27 -13.70 6.12
N ARG A 137 -7.00 -13.39 4.85
CA ARG A 137 -7.45 -14.22 3.72
C ARG A 137 -6.91 -15.65 3.83
N ARG A 138 -5.63 -15.83 4.13
CA ARG A 138 -5.05 -17.18 4.31
C ARG A 138 -5.71 -17.93 5.46
N GLN A 139 -5.99 -17.27 6.58
CA GLN A 139 -6.69 -17.89 7.71
C GLN A 139 -8.11 -18.31 7.32
N GLN A 140 -8.84 -17.46 6.60
CA GLN A 140 -10.16 -17.82 6.08
C GLN A 140 -10.11 -19.05 5.17
N HIS A 141 -9.13 -19.12 4.25
CA HIS A 141 -8.97 -20.27 3.37
C HIS A 141 -8.64 -21.55 4.16
N ARG A 142 -7.77 -21.46 5.18
CA ARG A 142 -7.45 -22.60 6.06
C ARG A 142 -8.65 -23.15 6.81
N LEU A 143 -9.63 -22.30 7.15
CA LEU A 143 -10.84 -22.71 7.86
C LEU A 143 -11.94 -23.24 6.94
N ARG A 144 -11.82 -23.04 5.61
CA ARG A 144 -12.85 -23.45 4.64
C ARG A 144 -13.04 -24.96 4.58
N ASP A 145 -11.96 -25.72 4.43
CA ASP A 145 -12.04 -27.18 4.31
C ASP A 145 -12.48 -27.87 5.60
N PRO A 146 -11.98 -27.50 6.80
CA PRO A 146 -12.53 -28.00 8.06
C PRO A 146 -14.03 -27.71 8.21
N MET A 147 -14.47 -26.48 7.89
CA MET A 147 -15.88 -26.11 7.96
C MET A 147 -16.74 -26.97 7.02
N GLN A 148 -16.30 -27.17 5.78
CA GLN A 148 -17.03 -28.01 4.83
C GLN A 148 -17.06 -29.48 5.25
N ARG A 149 -15.99 -30.01 5.84
CA ARG A 149 -15.96 -31.36 6.41
C ARG A 149 -16.97 -31.52 7.54
N LEU A 150 -17.00 -30.59 8.50
CA LEU A 150 -17.97 -30.60 9.60
C LEU A 150 -19.41 -30.50 9.09
N GLN A 151 -19.66 -29.64 8.10
CA GLN A 151 -20.99 -29.52 7.48
C GLN A 151 -21.42 -30.82 6.80
N ASN A 152 -20.52 -31.50 6.10
CA ASN A 152 -20.80 -32.79 5.48
C ASN A 152 -21.08 -33.88 6.53
N GLN A 153 -20.30 -33.91 7.62
CA GLN A 153 -20.53 -34.83 8.74
C GLN A 153 -21.89 -34.60 9.40
N LEU A 154 -22.23 -33.33 9.66
CA LEU A 154 -23.53 -32.98 10.22
C LEU A 154 -24.68 -33.42 9.31
N ARG A 155 -24.57 -33.18 8.00
CA ARG A 155 -25.57 -33.62 7.03
C ARG A 155 -25.74 -35.14 7.01
N HIS A 156 -24.62 -35.89 7.04
CA HIS A 156 -24.65 -37.35 7.10
C HIS A 156 -25.37 -37.85 8.37
N LEU A 157 -25.04 -37.29 9.54
CA LEU A 157 -25.69 -37.67 10.80
C LEU A 157 -27.19 -37.33 10.81
N GLN A 158 -27.59 -36.18 10.25
CA GLN A 158 -28.99 -35.82 10.10
C GLN A 158 -29.74 -36.77 9.16
N ASP A 159 -29.12 -37.21 8.06
CA ASP A 159 -29.71 -38.18 7.15
C ASP A 159 -29.83 -39.56 7.81
N MET A 160 -28.84 -39.96 8.61
CA MET A 160 -28.91 -41.17 9.43
C MET A 160 -30.03 -41.11 10.47
N GLU A 161 -30.20 -39.97 11.15
CA GLU A 161 -31.29 -39.76 12.09
C GLU A 161 -32.66 -39.84 11.40
N ARG A 162 -32.80 -39.25 10.21
CA ARG A 162 -34.03 -39.34 9.40
C ARG A 162 -34.34 -40.77 9.01
N LYS A 163 -33.35 -41.53 8.53
CA LYS A 163 -33.51 -42.95 8.20
C LYS A 163 -33.94 -43.75 9.43
N ALA A 164 -33.29 -43.53 10.58
CA ALA A 164 -33.58 -44.26 11.81
C ALA A 164 -35.02 -44.07 12.32
N LYS A 165 -35.67 -42.94 11.99
CA LYS A 165 -37.08 -42.66 12.35
C LYS A 165 -38.10 -43.40 11.48
N VAL A 166 -37.70 -43.93 10.32
CA VAL A 166 -38.59 -44.65 9.41
C VAL A 166 -38.46 -46.14 9.71
N ASP A 167 -39.56 -46.81 10.05
CA ASP A 167 -39.54 -48.26 10.23
C ASP A 167 -39.35 -48.98 8.88
N VAL A 168 -38.48 -49.98 8.85
CA VAL A 168 -38.25 -50.82 7.67
C VAL A 168 -39.15 -52.04 7.76
N THR A 169 -40.01 -52.21 6.76
CA THR A 169 -40.85 -53.39 6.60
C THR A 169 -40.18 -54.38 5.67
N PHE A 170 -40.03 -55.62 6.13
CA PHE A 170 -39.56 -56.74 5.33
C PHE A 170 -40.77 -57.59 4.90
N GLY A 171 -40.78 -58.05 3.65
CA GLY A 171 -41.90 -58.81 3.07
C GLY A 171 -42.16 -60.15 3.75
N SER A 172 -43.27 -60.82 3.41
CA SER A 172 -43.57 -62.16 3.93
C SER A 172 -42.51 -63.18 3.50
N LEU A 173 -42.06 -64.02 4.45
CA LEU A 173 -41.07 -65.09 4.25
C LEU A 173 -41.47 -66.13 3.17
N THR A 174 -42.73 -66.14 2.75
CA THR A 174 -43.32 -67.12 1.81
C THR A 174 -43.65 -66.55 0.43
N SER A 175 -43.44 -65.24 0.19
CA SER A 175 -43.89 -64.58 -1.03
C SER A 175 -42.73 -64.13 -1.91
N ALA A 176 -42.51 -64.83 -3.02
CA ALA A 176 -41.66 -64.39 -4.13
C ALA A 176 -42.37 -63.30 -5.00
N ALA A 177 -43.11 -62.39 -4.37
CA ALA A 177 -43.83 -61.33 -5.07
C ALA A 177 -42.91 -60.11 -5.24
N LEU A 178 -42.28 -60.05 -6.41
CA LEU A 178 -41.99 -58.86 -7.21
C LEU A 178 -41.97 -57.51 -6.46
N GLY A 179 -40.77 -57.02 -6.16
CA GLY A 179 -40.41 -55.73 -6.75
C GLY A 179 -39.35 -54.90 -6.04
N LEU A 180 -39.34 -54.78 -4.72
CA LEU A 180 -38.45 -53.83 -4.04
C LEU A 180 -37.99 -54.39 -2.68
N GLU A 181 -36.96 -55.23 -2.71
CA GLU A 181 -36.21 -55.57 -1.49
C GLU A 181 -35.67 -54.28 -0.85
N PRO A 182 -35.87 -54.05 0.47
CA PRO A 182 -35.26 -52.92 1.16
C PRO A 182 -33.75 -52.94 0.95
N VAL A 183 -33.16 -51.78 0.62
CA VAL A 183 -31.72 -51.67 0.32
C VAL A 183 -30.87 -52.23 1.46
N VAL A 184 -31.27 -51.99 2.72
CA VAL A 184 -30.60 -52.55 3.90
C VAL A 184 -30.63 -54.08 3.91
N LEU A 185 -31.73 -54.73 3.53
CA LEU A 185 -31.82 -56.20 3.49
C LEU A 185 -30.86 -56.77 2.44
N ARG A 186 -30.84 -56.18 1.26
CA ARG A 186 -29.94 -56.58 0.17
C ARG A 186 -28.47 -56.43 0.56
N ASP A 187 -28.12 -55.31 1.17
CA ASP A 187 -26.75 -55.02 1.56
C ASP A 187 -26.30 -55.94 2.72
N VAL A 188 -27.17 -56.21 3.70
CA VAL A 188 -26.92 -57.21 4.77
C VAL A 188 -26.74 -58.61 4.16
N ARG A 189 -27.63 -59.03 3.27
CA ARG A 189 -27.56 -60.32 2.58
C ARG A 189 -26.26 -60.46 1.79
N THR A 190 -25.82 -59.40 1.13
CA THR A 190 -24.54 -59.35 0.40
C THR A 190 -23.37 -59.54 1.36
N ALA A 191 -23.33 -58.82 2.49
CA ALA A 191 -22.29 -58.96 3.50
C ALA A 191 -22.25 -60.37 4.11
N CYS A 192 -23.42 -60.95 4.43
CA CYS A 192 -23.54 -62.34 4.91
C CYS A 192 -23.04 -63.35 3.87
N THR A 193 -23.37 -63.13 2.58
CA THR A 193 -22.94 -64.01 1.48
C THR A 193 -21.43 -63.96 1.28
N LEU A 194 -20.82 -62.76 1.27
CA LEU A 194 -19.36 -62.61 1.19
C LEU A 194 -18.66 -63.31 2.37
N ARG A 195 -19.22 -63.21 3.57
CA ARG A 195 -18.69 -63.92 4.75
C ARG A 195 -18.78 -65.43 4.61
N ALA A 196 -19.92 -65.93 4.13
CA ALA A 196 -20.13 -67.36 3.90
C ALA A 196 -19.17 -67.89 2.82
N GLN A 197 -18.98 -67.17 1.72
CA GLN A 197 -18.02 -67.51 0.67
C GLN A 197 -16.59 -67.58 1.21
N PHE A 198 -16.17 -66.59 2.00
CA PHE A 198 -14.87 -66.61 2.65
C PHE A 198 -14.70 -67.86 3.54
N LEU A 199 -15.70 -68.16 4.39
CA LEU A 199 -15.67 -69.33 5.27
C LEU A 199 -15.67 -70.65 4.49
N GLN A 200 -16.46 -70.76 3.42
CA GLN A 200 -16.44 -71.93 2.54
C GLN A 200 -15.07 -72.13 1.90
N ASN A 201 -14.47 -71.06 1.38
CA ASN A 201 -13.13 -71.11 0.80
C ASN A 201 -12.04 -71.55 1.80
N LEU A 202 -12.26 -71.33 3.11
CA LEU A 202 -11.39 -71.85 4.17
C LEU A 202 -11.62 -73.34 4.47
N LEU A 203 -12.84 -73.84 4.29
CA LEU A 203 -13.25 -75.20 4.65
C LEU A 203 -13.10 -76.22 3.50
N LEU A 204 -13.00 -75.78 2.24
CA LEU A 204 -12.78 -76.69 1.11
C LEU A 204 -11.39 -77.35 1.23
N PRO A 205 -11.30 -78.70 1.29
CA PRO A 205 -10.02 -79.40 1.25
C PRO A 205 -9.27 -79.07 -0.04
N GLN A 206 -8.04 -78.58 0.07
CA GLN A 206 -7.15 -78.27 -1.07
C GLN A 206 -6.65 -79.51 -1.85
N ALA A 207 -7.43 -80.59 -1.88
CA ALA A 207 -7.07 -81.83 -2.54
C ALA A 207 -7.52 -81.84 -4.01
N LYS A 208 -7.05 -80.87 -4.82
CA LYS A 208 -7.01 -80.90 -6.32
C LYS A 208 -6.61 -79.52 -6.89
N ARG A 209 -5.39 -79.05 -6.63
CA ARG A 209 -4.79 -78.01 -7.47
C ARG A 209 -3.27 -78.15 -7.50
N GLY A 210 -2.81 -79.19 -8.18
CA GLY A 210 -1.39 -79.30 -8.52
C GLY A 210 -1.06 -78.29 -9.62
N SER A 211 -0.41 -77.18 -9.26
CA SER A 211 0.62 -76.49 -10.05
C SER A 211 0.91 -75.08 -9.51
N LEU A 212 2.19 -74.84 -9.20
CA LEU A 212 2.88 -73.56 -8.91
C LEU A 212 2.50 -72.77 -7.64
N PRO A 213 3.51 -72.15 -6.96
CA PRO A 213 3.30 -71.22 -5.86
C PRO A 213 2.80 -69.88 -6.41
N THR A 214 1.50 -69.76 -6.64
CA THR A 214 0.84 -68.45 -6.80
C THR A 214 0.62 -67.80 -5.44
N PRO A 215 0.61 -66.45 -5.37
CA PRO A 215 0.51 -65.70 -4.11
C PRO A 215 -0.85 -65.95 -3.45
N HIS A 216 -0.90 -66.98 -2.62
CA HIS A 216 -2.12 -67.52 -2.03
C HIS A 216 -2.61 -66.66 -0.85
N ASP A 217 -1.68 -65.98 -0.18
CA ASP A 217 -1.95 -65.07 0.93
C ASP A 217 -2.74 -63.83 0.49
N ASP A 218 -2.60 -63.41 -0.77
CA ASP A 218 -3.30 -62.23 -1.30
C ASP A 218 -4.80 -62.47 -1.53
N HIS A 219 -5.22 -63.71 -1.87
CA HIS A 219 -6.64 -64.00 -2.13
C HIS A 219 -7.47 -63.99 -0.83
N PHE A 220 -6.98 -64.60 0.25
CA PHE A 220 -7.72 -64.58 1.52
C PHE A 220 -7.74 -63.18 2.13
N GLY A 221 -6.60 -62.46 2.04
CA GLY A 221 -6.52 -61.05 2.42
C GLY A 221 -7.53 -60.20 1.67
N THR A 222 -7.58 -60.30 0.33
CA THR A 222 -8.52 -59.52 -0.50
C THR A 222 -9.98 -59.87 -0.25
N SER A 223 -10.34 -61.15 -0.11
CA SER A 223 -11.72 -61.56 0.19
C SER A 223 -12.18 -61.08 1.58
N TYR A 224 -11.30 -61.16 2.58
CA TYR A 224 -11.58 -60.63 3.91
C TYR A 224 -11.72 -59.10 3.91
N GLN A 225 -10.84 -58.39 3.19
CA GLN A 225 -10.92 -56.93 3.02
C GLN A 225 -12.16 -56.50 2.24
N GLN A 226 -12.60 -57.28 1.25
CA GLN A 226 -13.84 -57.04 0.52
C GLN A 226 -15.06 -57.19 1.45
N TRP A 227 -15.07 -58.19 2.33
CA TRP A 227 -16.12 -58.33 3.33
C TRP A 227 -16.10 -57.16 4.32
N LEU A 228 -14.93 -56.80 4.87
CA LEU A 228 -14.80 -55.68 5.80
C LEU A 228 -15.30 -54.36 5.19
N SER A 229 -14.86 -54.02 3.98
CA SER A 229 -15.32 -52.82 3.27
C SER A 229 -16.83 -52.82 3.00
N SER A 230 -17.42 -53.99 2.70
CA SER A 230 -18.87 -54.13 2.57
C SER A 230 -19.60 -53.86 3.89
N VAL A 231 -19.08 -54.36 5.02
CA VAL A 231 -19.66 -54.13 6.36
C VAL A 231 -19.50 -52.67 6.79
N GLU A 232 -18.34 -52.06 6.56
CA GLU A 232 -18.11 -50.64 6.83
C GLU A 232 -19.09 -49.77 6.04
N THR A 233 -19.26 -50.04 4.74
CA THR A 233 -20.22 -49.33 3.89
C THR A 233 -21.65 -49.49 4.40
N LEU A 234 -22.01 -50.69 4.83
CA LEU A 234 -23.33 -50.99 5.38
C LEU A 234 -23.62 -50.20 6.66
N LEU A 235 -22.69 -50.23 7.63
CA LEU A 235 -22.83 -49.52 8.91
C LEU A 235 -22.78 -47.99 8.75
N THR A 236 -22.12 -47.50 7.69
CA THR A 236 -22.05 -46.06 7.40
C THR A 236 -23.32 -45.53 6.73
N ASN A 237 -24.07 -46.39 6.02
CA ASN A 237 -25.21 -45.97 5.21
C ASN A 237 -26.57 -46.30 5.81
N HIS A 238 -26.64 -47.20 6.78
CA HIS A 238 -27.89 -47.71 7.35
C HIS A 238 -27.90 -47.61 8.87
N PRO A 239 -29.03 -47.19 9.49
CA PRO A 239 -29.18 -47.18 10.94
C PRO A 239 -28.96 -48.57 11.58
N PRO A 240 -28.32 -48.65 12.76
CA PRO A 240 -28.10 -49.93 13.43
C PRO A 240 -29.37 -50.76 13.66
N GLY A 241 -30.49 -50.09 13.98
CA GLY A 241 -31.78 -50.77 14.17
C GLY A 241 -32.29 -51.44 12.89
N HIS A 242 -32.09 -50.81 11.72
CA HIS A 242 -32.49 -51.39 10.43
C HIS A 242 -31.61 -52.59 10.05
N VAL A 243 -30.31 -52.49 10.33
CA VAL A 243 -29.36 -53.60 10.12
C VAL A 243 -29.73 -54.79 10.99
N LEU A 244 -30.04 -54.57 12.27
CA LEU A 244 -30.45 -55.62 13.19
C LEU A 244 -31.75 -56.29 12.70
N ALA A 245 -32.76 -55.50 12.35
CA ALA A 245 -34.04 -56.04 11.88
C ALA A 245 -33.89 -56.85 10.57
N ALA A 246 -33.00 -56.42 9.67
CA ALA A 246 -32.67 -57.17 8.46
C ALA A 246 -31.93 -58.50 8.78
N LEU A 247 -31.01 -58.49 9.75
CA LEU A 247 -30.34 -59.72 10.21
C LEU A 247 -31.34 -60.70 10.85
N GLU A 248 -32.26 -60.21 11.70
CA GLU A 248 -33.33 -61.00 12.29
C GLU A 248 -34.23 -61.62 11.21
N HIS A 249 -34.58 -60.83 10.19
CA HIS A 249 -35.36 -61.32 9.05
C HIS A 249 -34.63 -62.44 8.29
N LEU A 250 -33.36 -62.26 7.93
CA LEU A 250 -32.57 -63.29 7.25
C LEU A 250 -32.38 -64.54 8.12
N ALA A 251 -32.24 -64.38 9.44
CA ALA A 251 -32.16 -65.51 10.36
C ALA A 251 -33.48 -66.31 10.38
N ALA A 252 -34.62 -65.62 10.41
CA ALA A 252 -35.94 -66.25 10.35
C ALA A 252 -36.20 -66.93 8.99
N GLU A 253 -35.77 -66.32 7.87
CA GLU A 253 -35.76 -66.95 6.53
C GLU A 253 -35.00 -68.28 6.57
N ARG A 254 -33.77 -68.28 7.11
CA ARG A 254 -32.93 -69.49 7.18
C ARG A 254 -33.50 -70.56 8.10
N GLU A 255 -34.07 -70.16 9.24
CA GLU A 255 -34.70 -71.11 10.16
C GLU A 255 -35.92 -71.78 9.51
N ALA A 256 -36.72 -71.03 8.75
CA ALA A 256 -37.85 -71.57 8.00
C ALA A 256 -37.40 -72.54 6.89
N GLU A 257 -36.34 -72.21 6.15
CA GLU A 257 -35.72 -73.10 5.16
C GLU A 257 -35.25 -74.41 5.80
N ILE A 258 -34.51 -74.35 6.91
CA ILE A 258 -34.00 -75.54 7.61
C ILE A 258 -35.17 -76.40 8.13
N ARG A 259 -36.18 -75.78 8.76
CA ARG A 259 -37.37 -76.50 9.25
C ARG A 259 -38.10 -77.22 8.11
N SER A 260 -38.21 -76.60 6.94
CA SER A 260 -38.81 -77.23 5.75
C SER A 260 -38.01 -78.41 5.21
N LEU A 261 -36.67 -78.38 5.31
CA LEU A 261 -35.82 -79.48 4.89
C LEU A 261 -35.91 -80.66 5.87
N CYS A 262 -35.98 -80.38 7.18
CA CYS A 262 -36.12 -81.41 8.22
C CYS A 262 -37.50 -82.08 8.24
N SER A 263 -38.58 -81.39 7.83
CA SER A 263 -39.92 -81.98 7.73
C SER A 263 -40.14 -82.79 6.44
N GLY A 264 -39.16 -82.81 5.52
CA GLY A 264 -39.21 -83.57 4.27
C GLY A 264 -38.64 -84.99 4.33
N ASP A 265 -37.97 -85.39 5.41
CA ASP A 265 -37.45 -86.75 5.59
C ASP A 265 -38.46 -87.59 6.38
N GLY A 266 -39.48 -88.06 5.66
CA GLY A 266 -40.34 -89.13 6.14
C GLY A 266 -39.60 -90.45 6.06
N LEU A 267 -39.05 -90.93 7.17
CA LEU A 267 -38.93 -92.36 7.49
C LEU A 267 -38.62 -92.56 8.99
N GLY A 268 -39.64 -93.04 9.71
CA GLY A 268 -39.45 -93.81 10.95
C GLY A 268 -39.67 -93.07 12.26
N ASP A 269 -40.91 -93.09 12.72
CA ASP A 269 -41.27 -92.92 14.13
C ASP A 269 -40.34 -93.75 15.04
N THR A 270 -39.66 -93.08 15.97
CA THR A 270 -39.52 -93.64 17.31
C THR A 270 -39.47 -92.50 18.33
N GLU A 271 -40.65 -92.25 18.86
CA GLU A 271 -40.93 -91.61 20.13
C GLU A 271 -39.86 -91.90 21.20
N ILE A 272 -38.99 -90.93 21.50
CA ILE A 272 -38.30 -90.84 22.79
C ILE A 272 -38.34 -89.39 23.27
N SER A 273 -39.29 -89.19 24.17
CA SER A 273 -39.35 -88.09 25.13
C SER A 273 -37.98 -87.77 25.71
N ARG A 274 -37.49 -86.53 25.54
CA ARG A 274 -36.48 -85.97 26.44
C ARG A 274 -36.57 -84.45 26.51
N ARG A 275 -37.08 -83.98 27.66
CA ARG A 275 -36.85 -82.63 28.21
C ARG A 275 -35.33 -82.33 28.25
N ALA A 276 -34.96 -81.14 27.79
CA ALA A 276 -33.87 -80.30 28.31
C ALA A 276 -34.01 -78.95 27.58
N GLY A 277 -34.28 -77.81 28.23
CA GLY A 277 -33.40 -77.21 29.23
C GLY A 277 -32.21 -76.58 28.51
N GLY A 278 -32.37 -75.35 28.01
CA GLY A 278 -31.32 -74.64 27.27
C GLY A 278 -31.47 -73.13 27.42
N LEU A 279 -30.57 -72.54 28.20
CA LEU A 279 -30.55 -71.16 28.69
C LEU A 279 -30.72 -70.09 27.61
N TRP A 280 -31.66 -69.18 27.84
CA TRP A 280 -31.54 -67.80 27.36
C TRP A 280 -30.53 -67.09 28.27
N VAL A 281 -29.34 -66.79 27.75
CA VAL A 281 -28.40 -65.88 28.42
C VAL A 281 -28.68 -64.48 27.90
N CYS A 282 -29.33 -63.66 28.72
CA CYS A 282 -29.40 -62.22 28.53
C CYS A 282 -28.00 -61.62 28.70
N TRP A 283 -27.50 -60.92 27.69
CA TRP A 283 -26.36 -60.01 27.83
C TRP A 283 -26.88 -58.59 28.10
N SER A 284 -26.63 -58.08 29.31
CA SER A 284 -26.76 -56.65 29.63
C SER A 284 -25.42 -55.95 29.39
N PRO A 285 -25.38 -54.79 28.71
CA PRO A 285 -24.18 -53.97 28.64
C PRO A 285 -24.22 -52.89 29.74
N SER A 286 -23.40 -53.08 30.78
CA SER A 286 -23.04 -52.01 31.71
C SER A 286 -21.60 -51.59 31.45
N GLY A 287 -21.37 -50.31 31.15
CA GLY A 287 -20.02 -49.74 31.14
C GLY A 287 -19.87 -48.47 30.30
N ALA A 288 -20.31 -47.33 30.83
CA ALA A 288 -19.81 -46.02 30.43
C ALA A 288 -18.80 -45.55 31.50
N PRO A 289 -17.58 -45.12 31.14
CA PRO A 289 -16.76 -44.34 32.05
C PRO A 289 -17.07 -42.84 31.89
N SER A 290 -17.12 -42.16 33.03
CA SER A 290 -17.14 -40.70 33.19
C SER A 290 -15.85 -40.04 32.73
#